data_AF-A0ABC9BM34-F1
#
_entry.id   AF-A0ABC9BM34-F1
#
_cell.length_a   1.000
_cell.length_b   1.000
_cell.length_c   1.000
_cell.angle_alpha   90.00
_cell.angle_beta   90.00
_cell.angle_gamma   90.00
#
_symmetry.space_group_name_H-M   'P 1'
#
loop_
_entity.id
_entity.type
_entity.pdbx_description
1 polymer ?
#
loop_
_entity_poly.entity_id
_entity_poly.type
_entity_poly.pdbx_seq_one_letter_code
_entity_poly.pdbx_strand_id
1 'polypeptide(L)'
;MFQYDKVGRKRIACNNPTYSHMASYYAIVVLSVLAFSMSAGYALDCKKLQTTLYIKSYFKDNRAVGNDTYVIDWVIKDGPDAVAKNIGHAEGLVTHANLAKSSWVTIMDMVFEGGSLSGSSLKVMGLHSGMKDGPGQWSVIGGTGQLTMARGIINYKVIQKDRDSRTYQISIYVFYTQAETIMA
;
A
#
# COMPACT_ATOMS: atom_id res chain seq x y z
N MET A 1 -11.66 -50.04 -41.19
CA MET A 1 -12.54 -51.11 -41.72
C MET A 1 -13.49 -50.47 -42.72
N PHE A 2 -13.35 -50.74 -44.02
CA PHE A 2 -14.19 -50.11 -45.06
C PHE A 2 -15.52 -50.86 -45.17
N GLN A 3 -16.65 -50.16 -45.10
CA GLN A 3 -17.96 -50.73 -45.44
C GLN A 3 -18.31 -50.39 -46.89
N TYR A 4 -18.85 -51.38 -47.61
CA TYR A 4 -19.36 -51.25 -48.98
C TYR A 4 -20.90 -51.25 -48.95
N ASP A 5 -21.54 -50.45 -49.80
CA ASP A 5 -22.98 -50.58 -50.04
C ASP A 5 -23.27 -51.64 -51.13
N LYS A 6 -24.53 -52.07 -51.23
CA LYS A 6 -24.97 -53.18 -52.12
C LYS A 6 -24.76 -52.90 -53.62
N VAL A 7 -24.20 -51.76 -54.01
CA VAL A 7 -23.95 -51.38 -55.41
C VAL A 7 -22.45 -51.09 -55.65
N GLY A 8 -21.56 -51.47 -54.72
CA GLY A 8 -20.12 -51.50 -54.95
C GLY A 8 -19.42 -50.14 -55.05
N ARG A 9 -20.07 -49.04 -54.65
CA ARG A 9 -19.43 -47.71 -54.61
C ARG A 9 -18.68 -47.50 -53.30
N LYS A 10 -17.40 -47.12 -53.39
CA LYS A 10 -16.57 -46.70 -52.25
C LYS A 10 -17.14 -45.40 -51.67
N ARG A 11 -17.63 -45.41 -50.42
CA ARG A 11 -17.89 -44.17 -49.67
C ARG A 11 -16.65 -43.79 -48.87
N ILE A 12 -16.21 -42.54 -49.03
CA ILE A 12 -15.23 -41.92 -48.14
C ILE A 12 -15.99 -41.59 -46.85
N ALA A 13 -15.59 -42.17 -45.73
CA ALA A 13 -16.08 -41.74 -44.42
C ALA A 13 -15.49 -40.36 -44.13
N CYS A 14 -16.31 -39.31 -44.21
CA CYS A 14 -15.95 -38.00 -43.69
C CYS A 14 -15.95 -38.07 -42.15
N ASN A 15 -14.79 -38.35 -41.55
CA ASN A 15 -14.58 -38.01 -40.14
C ASN A 15 -14.47 -36.48 -40.06
N ASN A 16 -15.49 -35.81 -39.51
CA ASN A 16 -15.41 -34.39 -39.18
C ASN A 16 -14.51 -34.19 -37.96
N PRO A 17 -13.34 -33.54 -38.07
CA PRO A 17 -12.51 -33.23 -36.92
C PRO A 17 -12.87 -31.83 -36.42
N THR A 18 -14.05 -31.65 -35.82
CA THR A 18 -14.50 -30.31 -35.40
C THR A 18 -15.22 -30.33 -34.06
N TYR A 19 -14.60 -30.89 -33.02
CA TYR A 19 -15.13 -30.73 -31.65
C TYR A 19 -14.07 -30.51 -30.55
N SER A 20 -12.80 -30.90 -30.73
CA SER A 20 -11.78 -30.75 -29.67
C SER A 20 -11.25 -29.31 -29.52
N HIS A 21 -11.02 -28.59 -30.62
CA HIS A 21 -10.47 -27.23 -30.59
C HIS A 21 -11.49 -26.17 -30.15
N MET A 22 -12.77 -26.33 -30.50
CA MET A 22 -13.82 -25.39 -30.08
C MET A 22 -14.13 -25.53 -28.59
N ALA A 23 -14.18 -26.75 -28.05
CA ALA A 23 -14.40 -26.97 -26.62
C ALA A 23 -13.30 -26.33 -25.75
N SER A 24 -12.05 -26.40 -26.20
CA SER A 24 -10.92 -25.72 -25.54
C SER A 24 -11.04 -24.19 -25.60
N TYR A 25 -11.50 -23.64 -26.72
CA TYR A 25 -11.68 -22.19 -26.86
C TYR A 25 -12.80 -21.67 -25.95
N TYR A 26 -13.95 -22.36 -25.91
CA TYR A 26 -15.04 -22.02 -25.00
C TYR A 26 -14.60 -22.12 -23.53
N ALA A 27 -13.85 -23.16 -23.15
CA ALA A 27 -13.33 -23.28 -21.80
C ALA A 27 -12.41 -22.11 -21.41
N ILE A 28 -11.51 -21.69 -22.31
CA ILE A 28 -10.59 -20.55 -22.08
C ILE A 28 -11.37 -19.23 -21.98
N VAL A 29 -12.37 -19.01 -22.85
CA VAL A 29 -13.20 -17.80 -22.81
C VAL A 29 -14.06 -17.77 -21.54
N VAL A 30 -14.61 -18.90 -21.10
CA VAL A 30 -15.39 -18.97 -19.86
C VAL A 30 -14.49 -18.74 -18.64
N LEU A 31 -13.29 -19.32 -18.60
CA LEU A 31 -12.30 -19.07 -17.53
C LEU A 31 -11.85 -17.61 -17.49
N SER A 32 -11.62 -16.98 -18.64
CA SER A 32 -11.23 -15.57 -18.68
C SER A 32 -12.40 -14.65 -18.30
N VAL A 33 -13.62 -14.90 -18.78
CA VAL A 33 -14.82 -14.14 -18.38
C VAL A 33 -15.13 -14.31 -16.90
N LEU A 34 -14.96 -15.52 -16.33
CA LEU A 34 -15.08 -15.76 -14.89
C LEU A 34 -13.99 -15.04 -14.09
N ALA A 35 -12.73 -15.08 -14.54
CA ALA A 35 -11.65 -14.35 -13.89
C ALA A 35 -11.89 -12.83 -13.94
N PHE A 36 -12.40 -12.30 -15.07
CA PHE A 36 -12.78 -10.90 -15.21
C PHE A 36 -13.98 -10.53 -14.33
N SER A 37 -15.02 -11.36 -14.27
CA SER A 37 -16.21 -11.10 -13.44
C SER A 37 -15.93 -11.23 -11.94
N MET A 38 -15.07 -12.18 -11.54
CA MET A 38 -14.51 -12.23 -10.19
C MET A 38 -13.71 -10.94 -9.91
N SER A 39 -12.79 -10.53 -10.79
CA SER A 39 -11.99 -9.32 -10.57
C SER A 39 -12.81 -8.02 -10.49
N ALA A 40 -13.93 -7.92 -11.21
CA ALA A 40 -14.82 -6.76 -11.18
C ALA A 40 -15.80 -6.79 -10.01
N GLY A 41 -16.26 -7.97 -9.58
CA GLY A 41 -17.09 -8.16 -8.38
C GLY A 41 -16.31 -7.99 -7.07
N TYR A 42 -14.99 -8.21 -7.09
CA TYR A 42 -14.06 -7.91 -6.01
C TYR A 42 -13.32 -6.58 -6.21
N ALA A 43 -13.85 -5.63 -6.99
CA ALA A 43 -13.43 -4.24 -6.88
C ALA A 43 -13.78 -3.77 -5.47
N LEU A 44 -12.86 -4.05 -4.54
CA LEU A 44 -12.87 -3.78 -3.11
C LEU A 44 -13.52 -2.43 -2.86
N ASP A 45 -14.33 -2.31 -1.80
CA ASP A 45 -14.76 -1.03 -1.22
C ASP A 45 -13.52 -0.28 -0.71
N CYS A 46 -12.74 0.22 -1.67
CA CYS A 46 -11.41 0.77 -1.52
C CYS A 46 -11.56 2.27 -1.60
N LYS A 47 -11.61 2.91 -0.44
CA LYS A 47 -11.58 4.35 -0.32
C LYS A 47 -10.15 4.85 -0.51
N LYS A 48 -10.03 6.06 -1.04
CA LYS A 48 -8.75 6.74 -1.23
C LYS A 48 -8.59 7.78 -0.13
N LEU A 49 -7.48 7.72 0.60
CA LEU A 49 -7.02 8.82 1.45
C LEU A 49 -5.86 9.52 0.71
N GLN A 50 -6.11 10.77 0.34
CA GLN A 50 -5.11 11.66 -0.21
C GLN A 50 -5.09 12.96 0.58
N THR A 51 -4.03 13.18 1.35
CA THR A 51 -3.92 14.35 2.23
C THR A 51 -2.47 14.73 2.45
N THR A 52 -2.24 15.96 2.92
CA THR A 52 -0.93 16.44 3.37
C THR A 52 -0.99 16.73 4.85
N LEU A 53 -0.02 16.20 5.60
CA LEU A 53 0.16 16.41 7.04
C LEU A 53 1.60 16.79 7.34
N TYR A 54 1.89 17.07 8.61
CA TYR A 54 3.23 17.43 9.05
C TYR A 54 3.66 16.57 10.22
N ILE A 55 4.90 16.08 10.20
CA ILE A 55 5.50 15.37 11.33
C ILE A 55 6.59 16.26 11.93
N LYS A 56 6.53 16.50 13.23
CA LYS A 56 7.58 17.21 13.96
C LYS A 56 8.33 16.23 14.87
N SER A 57 9.57 15.96 14.49
CA SER A 57 10.53 15.15 15.24
C SER A 57 11.34 16.06 16.17
N TYR A 58 11.29 15.82 17.48
CA TYR A 58 12.18 16.45 18.46
C TYR A 58 13.27 15.45 18.86
N PHE A 59 14.53 15.77 18.61
CA PHE A 59 15.62 14.81 18.79
C PHE A 59 15.84 14.42 20.26
N LYS A 60 15.52 15.31 21.19
CA LYS A 60 15.58 15.06 22.64
C LYS A 60 14.54 14.05 23.14
N ASP A 61 13.46 13.84 22.40
CA ASP A 61 12.36 12.95 22.80
C ASP A 61 12.59 11.51 22.30
N ASN A 62 13.57 11.33 21.40
CA ASN A 62 14.00 10.03 20.91
C ASN A 62 14.76 9.29 22.01
N ARG A 63 14.36 8.05 22.30
CA ARG A 63 14.98 7.21 23.34
C ARG A 63 15.93 6.21 22.71
N ALA A 64 17.22 6.28 23.03
CA ALA A 64 18.21 5.35 22.49
C ALA A 64 17.98 3.91 23.01
N VAL A 65 18.08 2.94 22.11
CA VAL A 65 18.06 1.49 22.43
C VAL A 65 19.42 0.84 22.09
N GLY A 66 20.25 1.53 21.32
CA GLY A 66 21.62 1.13 20.98
C GLY A 66 22.39 2.32 20.41
N ASN A 67 23.57 2.08 19.85
CA ASN A 67 24.45 3.14 19.34
C ASN A 67 23.82 3.99 18.23
N ASP A 68 22.91 3.41 17.45
CA ASP A 68 22.35 4.02 16.25
C ASP A 68 20.85 3.69 16.06
N THR A 69 20.18 3.29 17.13
CA THR A 69 18.75 2.93 17.13
C THR A 69 18.00 3.71 18.20
N TYR A 70 16.88 4.30 17.81
CA TYR A 70 16.03 5.09 18.69
C TYR A 70 14.58 4.68 18.59
N VAL A 71 13.89 4.64 19.74
CA VAL A 71 12.44 4.68 19.82
C VAL A 71 11.99 6.12 19.60
N ILE A 72 11.03 6.30 18.71
CA ILE A 72 10.48 7.59 18.32
C ILE A 72 9.03 7.72 18.74
N ASP A 73 8.66 8.96 19.03
CA ASP A 73 7.29 9.43 19.26
C ASP A 73 7.22 10.86 18.69
N TRP A 74 6.91 10.97 17.40
CA TRP A 74 6.92 12.24 16.67
C TRP A 74 5.51 12.78 16.48
N VAL A 75 5.30 14.05 16.78
CA VAL A 75 3.97 14.67 16.73
C VAL A 75 3.51 14.83 15.28
N ILE A 76 2.28 14.41 14.98
CA ILE A 76 1.59 14.64 13.71
C ILE A 76 0.69 15.88 13.85
N LYS A 77 0.80 16.80 12.89
CA LYS A 77 0.04 18.06 12.83
C LYS A 77 -0.75 18.19 11.53
N ASP A 78 -1.86 18.93 11.62
CA ASP A 78 -2.74 19.26 10.47
C ASP A 78 -2.24 20.47 9.65
N GLY A 79 -1.20 21.15 10.10
CA GLY A 79 -0.61 22.31 9.44
C GLY A 79 0.87 22.51 9.79
N PRO A 80 1.59 23.35 9.02
CA PRO A 80 3.02 23.60 9.25
C PRO A 80 3.29 24.58 10.41
N ASP A 81 2.29 25.36 10.79
CA ASP A 81 2.45 26.48 11.71
C ASP A 81 2.56 26.04 13.17
N ALA A 82 3.11 26.92 14.00
CA ALA A 82 3.25 26.64 15.44
C ALA A 82 1.90 26.38 16.13
N VAL A 83 0.84 27.07 15.67
CA VAL A 83 -0.54 26.96 16.19
C VAL A 83 -1.32 25.78 15.61
N ALA A 84 -0.75 25.06 14.63
CA ALA A 84 -1.39 23.89 14.04
C ALA A 84 -1.65 22.80 15.09
N LYS A 85 -2.79 22.14 14.96
CA LYS A 85 -3.30 21.20 15.95
C LYS A 85 -2.50 19.90 15.88
N ASN A 86 -2.19 19.35 17.04
CA ASN A 86 -1.69 18.00 17.16
C ASN A 86 -2.86 17.02 16.95
N ILE A 87 -2.72 16.14 15.97
CA ILE A 87 -3.78 15.20 15.56
C ILE A 87 -3.38 13.73 15.72
N GLY A 88 -2.22 13.46 16.31
CA GLY A 88 -1.71 12.13 16.55
C GLY A 88 -0.20 12.07 16.62
N HIS A 89 0.33 10.85 16.55
CA HIS A 89 1.74 10.54 16.80
C HIS A 89 2.26 9.51 15.80
N ALA A 90 3.51 9.67 15.38
CA ALA A 90 4.27 8.69 14.61
C ALA A 90 5.22 7.95 15.56
N GLU A 91 4.87 6.72 15.88
CA GLU A 91 5.45 5.93 16.97
C GLU A 91 6.19 4.73 16.41
N GLY A 92 7.42 4.47 16.86
CA GLY A 92 8.16 3.30 16.37
C GLY A 92 9.66 3.39 16.56
N LEU A 93 10.40 2.95 15.55
CA LEU A 93 11.86 2.85 15.57
C LEU A 93 12.49 3.55 14.37
N VAL A 94 13.62 4.19 14.62
CA VAL A 94 14.57 4.59 13.57
C VAL A 94 15.93 3.97 13.83
N THR A 95 16.59 3.49 12.79
CA THR A 95 17.94 2.90 12.90
C THR A 95 18.84 3.38 11.76
N HIS A 96 20.08 3.71 12.06
CA HIS A 96 21.07 4.12 11.07
C HIS A 96 21.47 2.93 10.18
N ALA A 97 20.74 2.75 9.08
CA ALA A 97 20.86 1.60 8.19
C ALA A 97 22.11 1.67 7.30
N ASN A 98 22.57 2.87 6.96
CA ASN A 98 23.79 3.07 6.18
C ASN A 98 24.57 4.29 6.68
N LEU A 99 25.65 4.03 7.40
CA LEU A 99 26.55 5.05 7.97
C LEU A 99 27.15 5.96 6.90
N ALA A 100 27.66 5.38 5.80
CA ALA A 100 28.32 6.13 4.74
C ALA A 100 27.38 7.09 4.00
N LYS A 101 26.10 6.69 3.83
CA LYS A 101 25.07 7.49 3.16
C LYS A 101 24.22 8.33 4.12
N SER A 102 24.46 8.21 5.43
CA SER A 102 23.59 8.79 6.47
C SER A 102 22.11 8.48 6.26
N SER A 103 21.81 7.20 5.97
CA SER A 103 20.45 6.71 5.72
C SER A 103 19.91 5.95 6.92
N TRP A 104 18.68 6.28 7.29
CA TRP A 104 17.98 5.73 8.44
C TRP A 104 16.79 4.91 7.95
N VAL A 105 16.63 3.68 8.44
CA VAL A 105 15.37 2.96 8.30
C VAL A 105 14.40 3.47 9.35
N THR A 106 13.16 3.75 8.92
CA THR A 106 12.04 4.10 9.78
C THR A 106 11.01 3.01 9.69
N ILE A 107 10.58 2.52 10.85
CA ILE A 107 9.46 1.58 11.01
C ILE A 107 8.56 2.21 12.05
N MET A 108 7.37 2.65 11.65
CA MET A 108 6.50 3.41 12.54
C MET A 108 5.03 3.21 12.23
N ASP A 109 4.23 3.40 13.27
CA ASP A 109 2.79 3.53 13.19
C ASP A 109 2.44 5.01 13.27
N MET A 110 1.71 5.51 12.28
CA MET A 110 1.07 6.81 12.38
C MET A 110 -0.29 6.63 13.04
N VAL A 111 -0.38 6.90 14.34
CA VAL A 111 -1.57 6.80 15.17
C VAL A 111 -2.31 8.13 15.11
N PHE A 112 -3.57 8.12 14.63
CA PHE A 112 -4.39 9.32 14.56
C PHE A 112 -5.30 9.43 15.79
N GLU A 113 -5.34 10.60 16.40
CA GLU A 113 -6.11 10.89 17.60
C GLU A 113 -7.16 11.99 17.36
N GLY A 114 -7.03 12.74 16.26
CA GLY A 114 -7.92 13.83 15.88
C GLY A 114 -8.74 13.56 14.62
N GLY A 115 -9.91 14.21 14.53
CA GLY A 115 -10.73 14.24 13.33
C GLY A 115 -11.38 12.90 12.99
N SER A 116 -11.71 12.70 11.70
CA SER A 116 -12.41 11.51 11.24
C SER A 116 -11.59 10.23 11.34
N LEU A 117 -10.25 10.31 11.44
CA LEU A 117 -9.37 9.14 11.53
C LEU A 117 -9.00 8.78 12.98
N SER A 118 -9.55 9.48 13.98
CA SER A 118 -9.24 9.21 15.40
C SER A 118 -9.43 7.71 15.75
N GLY A 119 -8.44 7.13 16.42
CA GLY A 119 -8.37 5.70 16.76
C GLY A 119 -7.87 4.79 15.63
N SER A 120 -7.59 5.33 14.43
CA SER A 120 -7.04 4.57 13.30
C SER A 120 -5.53 4.74 13.21
N SER A 121 -4.84 3.83 12.50
CA SER A 121 -3.40 3.96 12.24
C SER A 121 -3.00 3.56 10.83
N LEU A 122 -1.90 4.12 10.33
CA LEU A 122 -1.16 3.60 9.18
C LEU A 122 0.13 2.93 9.64
N LYS A 123 0.44 1.76 9.10
CA LYS A 123 1.71 1.05 9.30
C LYS A 123 2.68 1.48 8.21
N VAL A 124 3.80 2.08 8.58
CA VAL A 124 4.70 2.78 7.66
C VAL A 124 6.12 2.25 7.79
N MET A 125 6.76 2.00 6.65
CA MET A 125 8.17 1.59 6.60
C MET A 125 8.90 2.24 5.43
N GLY A 126 10.15 2.62 5.63
CA GLY A 126 11.06 2.93 4.53
C GLY A 126 12.34 3.60 4.99
N LEU A 127 13.21 3.91 4.03
CA LEU A 127 14.44 4.64 4.29
C LEU A 127 14.18 6.14 4.26
N HIS A 128 14.83 6.87 5.15
CA HIS A 128 15.04 8.29 4.98
C HIS A 128 16.52 8.65 5.13
N SER A 129 17.07 9.28 4.11
CA SER A 129 18.43 9.81 4.12
C SER A 129 18.44 11.30 4.44
N GLY A 130 19.50 11.76 5.09
CA GLY A 130 19.77 13.20 5.23
C GLY A 130 20.17 13.90 3.92
N MET A 131 19.95 13.28 2.75
CA MET A 131 20.36 13.79 1.45
C MET A 131 19.61 15.06 1.07
N LYS A 132 20.36 15.97 0.41
CA LYS A 132 19.91 17.30 -0.04
C LYS A 132 18.95 17.25 -1.24
N ASP A 133 18.77 16.11 -1.88
CA ASP A 133 18.15 16.00 -3.20
C ASP A 133 16.84 15.22 -3.17
N GLY A 134 15.74 15.92 -2.90
CA GLY A 134 14.39 15.49 -3.26
C GLY A 134 13.54 14.87 -2.15
N PRO A 135 12.21 14.78 -2.36
CA PRO A 135 11.32 14.10 -1.44
C PRO A 135 11.64 12.61 -1.41
N GLY A 136 11.73 12.03 -0.22
CA GLY A 136 11.81 10.58 -0.08
C GLY A 136 10.43 9.95 0.00
N GLN A 137 10.38 8.63 0.02
CA GLN A 137 9.13 7.88 0.03
C GLN A 137 9.16 6.80 1.09
N TRP A 138 8.07 6.69 1.85
CA TRP A 138 7.77 5.56 2.71
C TRP A 138 6.62 4.75 2.13
N SER A 139 6.66 3.44 2.34
CA SER A 139 5.57 2.54 2.00
C SER A 139 4.58 2.46 3.15
N VAL A 140 3.30 2.49 2.82
CA VAL A 140 2.22 2.11 3.72
C VAL A 140 1.93 0.64 3.47
N ILE A 141 2.23 -0.18 4.48
CA ILE A 141 2.16 -1.64 4.40
C ILE A 141 0.93 -2.21 5.12
N GLY A 142 0.12 -1.35 5.74
CA GLY A 142 -1.10 -1.74 6.44
C GLY A 142 -1.75 -0.56 7.14
N GLY A 143 -2.86 -0.83 7.82
CA GLY A 143 -3.50 0.12 8.72
C GLY A 143 -4.56 -0.56 9.58
N THR A 144 -5.11 0.19 10.54
CA THR A 144 -6.11 -0.27 11.51
C THR A 144 -7.29 0.70 11.57
N GLY A 145 -8.40 0.26 12.18
CA GLY A 145 -9.59 1.09 12.34
C GLY A 145 -10.23 1.41 10.99
N GLN A 146 -10.50 2.69 10.73
CA GLN A 146 -11.03 3.11 9.44
C GLN A 146 -10.05 2.86 8.28
N LEU A 147 -8.75 2.73 8.56
CA LEU A 147 -7.69 2.51 7.58
C LEU A 147 -7.30 1.03 7.45
N THR A 148 -8.23 0.12 7.76
CA THR A 148 -7.98 -1.32 7.63
C THR A 148 -7.60 -1.68 6.19
N MET A 149 -6.66 -2.63 6.05
CA MET A 149 -6.07 -3.02 4.75
C MET A 149 -5.43 -1.87 3.95
N ALA A 150 -5.03 -0.76 4.60
CA ALA A 150 -4.42 0.36 3.91
C ALA A 150 -3.11 -0.04 3.19
N ARG A 151 -2.95 0.41 1.95
CA ARG A 151 -1.75 0.24 1.13
C ARG A 151 -1.49 1.48 0.28
N GLY A 152 -0.22 1.81 0.09
CA GLY A 152 0.17 2.94 -0.75
C GLY A 152 1.50 3.53 -0.34
N ILE A 153 1.62 4.86 -0.50
CA ILE A 153 2.87 5.57 -0.29
C ILE A 153 2.67 6.86 0.50
N ILE A 154 3.74 7.29 1.16
CA ILE A 154 3.87 8.61 1.75
C ILE A 154 5.12 9.24 1.16
N ASN A 155 4.95 10.31 0.40
CA ASN A 155 6.09 11.13 -0.01
C ASN A 155 6.38 12.13 1.10
N TYR A 156 7.63 12.24 1.54
CA TYR A 156 8.01 13.17 2.59
C TYR A 156 9.08 14.16 2.10
N LYS A 157 9.03 15.38 2.61
CA LYS A 157 10.05 16.42 2.40
C LYS A 157 10.39 17.06 3.74
N VAL A 158 11.67 17.24 4.01
CA VAL A 158 12.10 18.05 5.17
C VAL A 158 11.93 19.52 4.80
N ILE A 159 11.05 20.22 5.51
CA ILE A 159 10.74 21.64 5.25
C ILE A 159 11.40 22.59 6.25
N GLN A 160 11.74 22.09 7.44
CA GLN A 160 12.47 22.85 8.46
C GLN A 160 13.43 21.90 9.19
N LYS A 161 14.63 22.40 9.48
CA LYS A 161 15.67 21.69 10.22
C LYS A 161 16.30 22.67 11.20
N ASP A 162 15.99 22.46 12.48
CA ASP A 162 16.55 23.22 13.59
C ASP A 162 17.65 22.40 14.27
N ARG A 163 18.26 22.97 15.31
CA ARG A 163 19.24 22.28 16.14
C ARG A 163 18.66 21.01 16.78
N ASP A 164 17.44 21.13 17.31
CA ASP A 164 16.83 20.10 18.16
C ASP A 164 15.58 19.45 17.52
N SER A 165 15.17 19.91 16.34
CA SER A 165 13.99 19.38 15.66
C SER A 165 14.09 19.33 14.15
N ARG A 166 13.22 18.52 13.56
CA ARG A 166 13.00 18.46 12.12
C ARG A 166 11.51 18.38 11.83
N THR A 167 11.07 19.18 10.87
CA THR A 167 9.68 19.16 10.38
C THR A 167 9.64 18.53 9.00
N TYR A 168 8.86 17.47 8.87
CA TYR A 168 8.56 16.78 7.63
C TYR A 168 7.19 17.22 7.14
N GLN A 169 7.08 17.69 5.90
CA GLN A 169 5.81 17.70 5.19
C GLN A 169 5.64 16.32 4.56
N ILE A 170 4.50 15.69 4.79
CA ILE A 170 4.18 14.38 4.26
C ILE A 170 2.92 14.44 3.39
N SER A 171 2.96 13.82 2.22
CA SER A 171 1.82 13.68 1.33
C SER A 171 1.47 12.20 1.23
N ILE A 172 0.32 11.85 1.80
CA ILE A 172 -0.19 10.51 1.95
C ILE A 172 -1.07 10.17 0.75
N TYR A 173 -0.82 9.03 0.12
CA TYR A 173 -1.61 8.50 -0.98
C TYR A 173 -1.85 7.01 -0.75
N VAL A 174 -2.99 6.67 -0.15
CA VAL A 174 -3.32 5.29 0.21
C VAL A 174 -4.71 4.89 -0.22
N PHE A 175 -4.87 3.60 -0.51
CA PHE A 175 -6.15 2.93 -0.68
C PHE A 175 -6.40 2.04 0.53
N TYR A 176 -7.61 2.03 1.06
CA TYR A 176 -7.97 1.30 2.26
C TYR A 176 -9.42 0.82 2.20
N THR A 177 -9.77 -0.19 3.01
CA THR A 177 -11.14 -0.69 3.15
C THR A 177 -11.64 -0.37 4.55
N GLN A 178 -12.85 0.21 4.64
CA GLN A 178 -13.41 0.56 5.95
C GLN A 178 -13.78 -0.69 6.74
N ALA A 179 -13.58 -0.62 8.06
CA ALA A 179 -13.87 -1.74 8.96
C ALA A 179 -15.34 -2.19 8.92
N GLU A 180 -16.28 -1.26 8.73
CA GLU A 180 -17.72 -1.56 8.62
C GLU A 180 -18.02 -2.53 7.46
N THR A 181 -17.24 -2.48 6.37
CA THR A 181 -17.39 -3.35 5.21
C THR A 181 -16.82 -4.76 5.45
N ILE A 182 -15.95 -4.92 6.45
CA ILE A 182 -15.28 -6.20 6.77
C ILE A 182 -16.06 -6.98 7.84
N MET A 183 -16.77 -6.25 8.71
CA MET A 183 -17.58 -6.83 9.79
C MET A 183 -19.03 -7.11 9.38
N ALA A 184 -19.38 -6.86 8.11
CA ALA A 184 -20.71 -7.09 7.53
C ALA A 184 -20.83 -8.46 6.84
#